data_AF-A0A0E2DB28-F1
#
_entry.id   AF-A0A0E2DB28-F1
#
_cell.length_a   1.000
_cell.length_b   1.000
_cell.length_c   1.000
_cell.angle_alpha   90.00
_cell.angle_beta   90.00
_cell.angle_gamma   90.00
#
_symmetry.space_group_name_H-M   'P 1'
#
loop_
_entity.id
_entity.type
_entity.pdbx_description
1 polymer ?
#
loop_
_entity_poly.entity_id
_entity_poly.type
_entity_poly.pdbx_seq_one_letter_code
_entity_poly.pdbx_strand_id
1 'polypeptide(L)'
;MIQYELNSNNQPIGIKIQNWSIPKFPAKSVMDGKFCKLEPLDSEIHSKELYKANSLDKNGECWTYLTYGPFKTFIEYQNWIREM
;
A
#
# COMPACT_ATOMS: atom_id res chain seq x y z
N MET A 1 27.29 -17.72 -24.38
CA MET A 1 26.03 -17.43 -25.09
C MET A 1 25.02 -16.89 -24.09
N ILE A 2 24.31 -15.82 -24.43
CA ILE A 2 23.25 -15.25 -23.58
C ILE A 2 22.08 -16.24 -23.55
N GLN A 3 21.61 -16.62 -22.37
CA GLN A 3 20.42 -17.47 -22.20
C GLN A 3 19.21 -16.58 -21.94
N TYR A 4 18.15 -16.81 -22.72
CA TYR A 4 16.88 -16.12 -22.56
C TYR A 4 15.87 -17.02 -21.85
N GLU A 5 14.97 -16.41 -21.10
CA GLU A 5 13.73 -17.06 -20.68
C GLU A 5 12.71 -16.99 -21.83
N LEU A 6 11.99 -18.09 -22.07
CA LEU A 6 10.96 -18.16 -23.10
C LEU A 6 9.59 -18.21 -22.45
N ASN A 7 8.62 -17.48 -23.00
CA ASN A 7 7.22 -17.62 -22.61
C ASN A 7 6.60 -18.94 -23.15
N SER A 8 5.32 -19.17 -22.85
CA SER A 8 4.55 -20.33 -23.32
C SER A 8 4.43 -20.43 -24.85
N ASN A 9 4.74 -19.36 -25.58
CA ASN A 9 4.72 -19.30 -27.04
C ASN A 9 6.14 -19.37 -27.64
N ASN A 10 7.14 -19.76 -26.84
CA ASN A 10 8.55 -19.85 -27.22
C ASN A 10 9.20 -18.52 -27.64
N GLN A 11 8.67 -17.38 -27.20
CA GLN A 11 9.24 -16.06 -27.46
C GLN A 11 10.15 -15.63 -26.30
N PRO A 12 11.30 -14.99 -26.57
CA PRO A 12 12.18 -14.50 -25.52
C PRO A 12 11.53 -13.35 -24.74
N ILE A 13 11.51 -13.46 -23.41
CA ILE A 13 10.97 -12.42 -22.50
C ILE A 13 12.04 -11.73 -21.64
N GLY A 14 13.32 -12.04 -21.86
CA GLY A 14 14.44 -11.40 -21.19
C GLY A 14 15.60 -12.35 -20.95
N ILE A 15 16.70 -11.80 -20.46
CA ILE A 15 17.88 -12.59 -20.06
C ILE A 15 17.52 -13.35 -18.78
N LYS A 16 17.87 -14.63 -18.74
CA LYS A 16 17.64 -15.48 -17.57
C LYS A 16 18.46 -14.98 -16.38
N ILE A 17 17.78 -14.63 -15.29
CA ILE A 17 18.43 -14.28 -14.01
C ILE A 17 18.69 -15.58 -13.22
N GLN A 18 19.96 -15.95 -13.09
CA GLN A 18 20.34 -17.15 -12.34
C GLN A 18 20.11 -16.96 -10.84
N ASN A 19 19.68 -18.03 -10.16
CA ASN A 19 19.44 -18.06 -8.71
C ASN A 19 18.42 -17.02 -8.21
N TRP A 20 17.53 -16.56 -9.08
CA TRP A 20 16.40 -15.76 -8.66
C TRP A 20 15.55 -16.54 -7.65
N SER A 21 15.11 -15.87 -6.60
CA SER A 21 14.21 -16.42 -5.58
C SER A 21 13.09 -15.43 -5.30
N ILE A 22 11.94 -15.98 -4.92
CA ILE A 22 10.76 -15.19 -4.58
C ILE A 22 11.10 -14.34 -3.33
N PRO A 23 10.91 -13.01 -3.36
CA PRO A 23 11.08 -12.18 -2.18
C PRO A 23 10.16 -12.61 -1.04
N LYS A 24 10.59 -12.39 0.20
CA LYS A 24 9.72 -12.60 1.36
C LYS A 24 8.54 -11.64 1.31
N PHE A 25 7.37 -12.12 1.74
CA PHE A 25 6.21 -11.26 1.91
C PHE A 25 6.51 -10.16 2.96
N PRO A 26 6.03 -8.92 2.78
CA PRO A 26 6.26 -7.85 3.74
C PRO A 26 5.71 -8.21 5.12
N ALA A 27 6.52 -8.05 6.17
CA ALA A 27 6.07 -8.27 7.54
C ALA A 27 5.20 -7.11 8.03
N LYS A 28 4.15 -7.40 8.82
CA LYS A 28 3.39 -6.40 9.58
C LYS A 28 4.15 -6.00 10.84
N SER A 29 5.30 -5.35 10.67
CA SER A 29 6.14 -4.88 11.77
C SER A 29 6.26 -3.36 11.76
N VAL A 30 6.45 -2.79 12.96
CA VAL A 30 6.81 -1.38 13.10
C VAL A 30 8.14 -1.10 12.41
N MET A 31 8.24 0.05 11.75
CA MET A 31 9.48 0.57 11.16
C MET A 31 9.77 1.96 11.74
N ASP A 32 10.81 2.05 12.58
CA ASP A 32 11.28 3.30 13.18
C ASP A 32 12.29 4.00 12.27
N GLY A 33 11.92 5.16 11.73
CA GLY A 33 12.77 6.00 10.89
C GLY A 33 13.28 7.23 11.64
N LYS A 34 14.10 8.04 10.96
CA LYS A 34 14.64 9.28 11.52
C LYS A 34 13.58 10.37 11.75
N PHE A 35 12.56 10.42 10.90
CA PHE A 35 11.54 11.48 10.90
C PHE A 35 10.13 10.98 11.13
N CYS A 36 9.90 9.68 10.99
CA CYS A 36 8.59 9.08 11.14
C CYS A 36 8.71 7.64 11.61
N LYS A 37 7.59 7.12 12.10
CA LYS A 37 7.39 5.73 12.46
C LYS A 37 6.24 5.19 11.62
N LEU A 38 6.42 4.03 11.01
CA LEU A 38 5.35 3.33 10.30
C LEU A 38 4.88 2.18 11.17
N GLU A 39 3.58 2.13 11.45
CA GLU A 39 2.95 1.07 12.22
C GLU A 39 1.99 0.27 11.33
N PRO A 40 1.80 -1.04 11.58
CA PRO A 40 0.72 -1.77 10.95
C PRO A 40 -0.62 -1.08 11.22
N LEU A 41 -1.38 -0.82 10.14
CA LEU A 41 -2.65 -0.12 10.24
C LEU A 41 -3.64 -0.93 11.09
N ASP A 42 -4.31 -0.23 12.00
CA ASP A 42 -5.28 -0.78 12.95
C ASP A 42 -6.44 0.20 13.10
N SER A 43 -7.66 -0.28 12.85
CA SER A 43 -8.85 0.57 12.80
C SER A 43 -9.29 1.13 14.16
N GLU A 44 -8.98 0.45 15.26
CA GLU A 44 -9.34 0.88 16.60
C GLU A 44 -8.32 1.89 17.14
N ILE A 45 -7.05 1.74 16.77
CA ILE A 45 -5.96 2.61 17.23
C ILE A 45 -5.84 3.87 16.38
N HIS A 46 -5.82 3.73 15.05
CA HIS A 46 -5.33 4.79 14.17
C HIS A 46 -6.43 5.64 13.51
N SER A 47 -7.64 5.11 13.37
CA SER A 47 -8.68 5.77 12.56
C SER A 47 -9.02 7.17 13.03
N LYS A 48 -8.98 7.43 14.34
CA LYS A 48 -9.37 8.73 14.91
C LYS A 48 -8.43 9.84 14.47
N GLU A 49 -7.12 9.65 14.64
CA GLU A 49 -6.12 10.65 14.27
C GLU A 49 -5.97 10.75 12.75
N LEU A 50 -6.08 9.63 12.02
CA LEU A 50 -6.07 9.62 10.56
C LEU A 50 -7.29 10.38 9.97
N TYR A 51 -8.49 10.14 10.49
CA TYR A 51 -9.69 10.86 10.06
C TYR A 51 -9.55 12.36 10.36
N LYS A 52 -9.07 12.73 11.54
CA LYS A 52 -8.85 14.13 11.93
C LYS A 52 -7.86 14.82 10.98
N ALA A 53 -6.74 14.17 10.65
CA ALA A 53 -5.74 14.71 9.74
C ALA A 53 -6.30 14.88 8.32
N ASN A 54 -6.97 13.87 7.78
CA ASN A 54 -7.50 13.93 6.41
C ASN A 54 -8.73 14.85 6.29
N SER A 55 -9.48 15.05 7.37
CA SER A 55 -10.60 16.01 7.41
C SER A 55 -10.16 17.48 7.41
N LEU A 56 -8.86 17.76 7.47
CA LEU A 56 -8.33 19.12 7.28
C LEU A 56 -8.52 19.60 5.84
N ASP A 57 -8.49 18.69 4.88
CA ASP A 57 -8.83 18.96 3.48
C ASP A 57 -10.35 19.10 3.33
N LYS A 58 -10.82 20.35 3.37
CA LYS A 58 -12.25 20.67 3.26
C LYS A 58 -12.80 20.56 1.84
N ASN A 59 -11.92 20.65 0.84
CA ASN A 59 -12.30 20.61 -0.57
C ASN A 59 -12.28 19.18 -1.12
N GLY A 60 -11.63 18.25 -0.41
CA GLY A 60 -11.48 16.86 -0.82
C GLY A 60 -10.43 16.67 -1.93
N GLU A 61 -9.54 17.65 -2.12
CA GLU A 61 -8.51 17.63 -3.17
C GLU A 61 -7.53 16.46 -3.01
N CYS A 62 -7.22 16.04 -1.78
CA CYS A 62 -6.38 14.88 -1.49
C CYS A 62 -6.94 13.57 -2.06
N TRP A 63 -8.23 13.53 -2.36
CA TRP A 63 -8.93 12.33 -2.84
C TRP A 63 -9.11 12.29 -4.36
N THR A 64 -8.75 13.37 -5.08
CA THR A 64 -9.01 13.57 -6.52
C THR A 64 -8.61 12.38 -7.40
N TYR A 65 -7.54 11.67 -7.03
CA TYR A 65 -6.97 10.56 -7.81
C TYR A 65 -7.03 9.21 -7.08
N LEU A 66 -7.75 9.14 -5.96
CA LEU A 66 -7.95 7.90 -5.21
C LEU A 66 -9.28 7.26 -5.64
N THR A 67 -9.31 5.93 -5.74
CA THR A 67 -10.51 5.17 -6.13
C THR A 67 -11.52 5.01 -4.99
N TYR A 68 -11.28 5.67 -3.86
CA TYR A 68 -12.06 5.61 -2.64
C TYR A 68 -12.08 6.99 -1.96
N GLY A 69 -12.99 7.15 -0.99
CA GLY A 69 -13.23 8.43 -0.33
C GLY A 69 -13.88 9.48 -1.26
N PRO A 70 -13.95 10.75 -0.81
CA PRO A 70 -13.75 11.17 0.57
C PRO A 70 -14.80 10.57 1.51
N PHE A 71 -14.50 10.50 2.80
CA PHE A 71 -15.42 10.01 3.82
C PHE A 71 -16.07 11.19 4.55
N LYS A 72 -17.39 11.18 4.68
CA LYS A 72 -18.12 12.29 5.32
C LYS A 72 -18.09 12.16 6.83
N THR A 73 -18.05 10.94 7.36
CA THR A 73 -18.10 10.68 8.80
C THR A 73 -16.92 9.85 9.28
N PHE A 74 -16.60 9.97 10.56
CA PHE A 74 -15.60 9.13 11.22
C PHE A 74 -15.93 7.63 11.10
N ILE A 75 -17.20 7.25 11.20
CA ILE A 75 -17.64 5.85 11.13
C ILE A 75 -17.37 5.27 9.73
N GLU A 76 -17.70 6.02 8.67
CA GLU A 76 -17.37 5.61 7.29
C GLU A 76 -15.87 5.39 7.11
N TYR A 77 -15.06 6.32 7.65
CA TYR A 77 -13.60 6.24 7.59
C TYR A 77 -13.03 5.04 8.36
N GLN A 78 -13.51 4.79 9.57
CA GLN A 78 -13.08 3.67 10.41
C GLN A 78 -13.44 2.31 9.80
N ASN A 79 -14.66 2.19 9.24
CA ASN A 79 -15.08 0.97 8.56
C ASN A 79 -14.21 0.70 7.32
N TRP A 80 -13.89 1.73 6.54
CA TRP A 80 -12.96 1.59 5.41
C TRP A 80 -11.58 1.09 5.85
N ILE A 81 -10.99 1.65 6.91
CA ILE A 81 -9.69 1.15 7.43
C ILE A 81 -9.78 -0.32 7.85
N ARG A 82 -10.91 -0.75 8.41
CA ARG A 82 -11.10 -2.13 8.86
C ARG A 82 -11.18 -3.14 7.71
N GLU A 83 -11.71 -2.72 6.57
CA GLU A 83 -11.91 -3.56 5.38
C GLU A 83 -10.70 -3.60 4.44
N MET A 84 -9.71 -2.73 4.67
CA MET A 84 -8.44 -2.68 3.90
C MET A 84 -7.49 -3.86 4.16
#